data_AF-A0A7W1FFE4-F1
#
_entry.id   AF-A0A7W1FFE4-F1
#
_cell.length_a   1.000
_cell.length_b   1.000
_cell.length_c   1.000
_cell.angle_alpha   90.00
_cell.angle_beta   90.00
_cell.angle_gamma   90.00
#
_symmetry.space_group_name_H-M   'P 1'
#
loop_
_entity.id
_entity.type
_entity.pdbx_description
1 polymer ?
#
loop_
_entity_poly.entity_id
_entity_poly.type
_entity_poly.pdbx_seq_one_letter_code
_entity_poly.pdbx_strand_id
1 'polypeptide(L)' 'MLEVQNISINYGVCAVVQNVSFALRTGKIIALLGANGAG' A
#
# COMPACT_ATOMS: atom_id res chain seq x y z
N MET A 1 -4.43 11.73 -10.68
CA MET A 1 -4.90 11.32 -9.34
C MET A 1 -4.87 9.80 -9.30
N LEU A 2 -4.18 9.23 -8.31
CA LEU A 2 -4.19 7.79 -8.04
C LEU A 2 -4.94 7.56 -6.74
N GLU A 3 -5.78 6.53 -6.72
CA GLU A 3 -6.54 6.12 -5.54
C GLU A 3 -6.40 4.61 -5.36
N VAL A 4 -6.02 4.21 -4.15
CA VAL A 4 -5.89 2.82 -3.71
C VAL A 4 -6.91 2.64 -2.60
N GLN A 5 -7.78 1.65 -2.73
CA GLN A 5 -8.84 1.39 -1.77
C GLN A 5 -8.85 -0.09 -1.37
N ASN A 6 -8.72 -0.32 -0.07
CA ASN A 6 -8.89 -1.60 0.62
C ASN A 6 -8.11 -2.75 -0.04
N ILE A 7 -6.91 -2.47 -0.54
CA ILE A 7 -6.09 -3.49 -1.20
C ILE A 7 -5.55 -4.44 -0.15
N SER A 8 -5.68 -5.73 -0.43
CA SER A 8 -5.03 -6.80 0.32
C SER A 8 -4.33 -7.74 -0.67
N ILE A 9 -3.12 -8.19 -0.35
CA ILE A 9 -2.27 -9.02 -1.20
C ILE A 9 -1.73 -10.17 -0.37
N ASN A 10 -1.86 -11.38 -0.91
CA ASN A 10 -1.34 -12.60 -0.31
C ASN A 10 -0.29 -13.24 -1.22
N TYR A 11 0.79 -13.73 -0.62
CA TYR A 11 1.73 -14.65 -1.25
C TYR A 11 1.56 -16.04 -0.63
N GLY A 12 0.82 -16.90 -1.33
CA GLY A 12 0.35 -18.17 -0.78
C GLY A 12 -0.53 -17.93 0.43
N VAL A 13 -0.12 -18.46 1.58
CA VAL A 13 -0.82 -18.31 2.87
C VAL A 13 -0.39 -17.06 3.64
N CYS A 14 0.64 -16.35 3.19
CA CYS A 14 1.15 -15.16 3.87
C CYS A 14 0.40 -13.91 3.40
N ALA A 15 -0.25 -13.19 4.32
CA ALA A 15 -0.84 -11.88 4.05
C ALA A 15 0.25 -10.81 4.15
N VAL A 16 0.52 -10.14 3.03
CA VAL A 16 1.63 -9.19 2.87
C VAL A 16 1.11 -7.76 2.96
N VAL A 17 0.09 -7.43 2.16
CA VAL A 17 -0.66 -6.16 2.28
C VAL A 17 -2.04 -6.45 2.84
N GLN A 18 -2.49 -5.69 3.83
CA GLN A 18 -3.79 -5.88 4.47
C GLN A 18 -4.58 -4.58 4.54
N ASN A 19 -5.70 -4.52 3.81
CA ASN A 19 -6.66 -3.42 3.80
C ASN A 19 -6.03 -2.01 3.69
N VAL A 20 -5.09 -1.84 2.76
CA VAL A 20 -4.38 -0.57 2.57
C VAL A 20 -5.18 0.35 1.64
N SER A 21 -5.37 1.58 2.10
CA SER A 21 -6.04 2.66 1.36
C SER A 21 -5.23 3.94 1.41
N PHE A 22 -4.97 4.57 0.26
CA PHE A 22 -4.34 5.88 0.17
C PHE A 22 -4.65 6.57 -1.16
N ALA A 23 -4.45 7.88 -1.23
CA ALA A 23 -4.61 8.65 -2.45
C ALA A 23 -3.40 9.54 -2.72
N LEU A 24 -2.98 9.61 -3.98
CA LEU A 24 -1.92 10.51 -4.47
C LEU A 24 -2.51 11.55 -5.43
N ARG A 25 -2.45 12.82 -5.01
CA ARG A 25 -2.89 13.96 -5.81
C ARG A 25 -1.82 14.36 -6.83
N THR A 26 -2.24 14.91 -7.95
CA THR A 26 -1.34 15.42 -9.00
C THR A 26 -0.36 16.45 -8.42
N GLY A 27 0.92 16.35 -8.80
CA GLY A 27 1.98 17.27 -8.33
C GLY A 27 2.44 17.03 -6.88
N LYS A 28 2.04 15.93 -6.23
CA LYS A 28 2.54 15.53 -4.92
C LYS A 28 3.48 14.32 -5.04
N ILE A 29 4.40 14.23 -4.08
CA ILE A 29 5.31 13.11 -3.89
C ILE A 29 4.94 12.45 -2.56
N ILE A 30 4.92 11.12 -2.53
CA ILE A 30 4.72 10.32 -1.32
C ILE A 30 5.94 9.41 -1.14
N ALA A 31 6.38 9.24 0.10
CA ALA A 31 7.36 8.24 0.49
C ALA A 31 6.66 7.19 1.36
N LEU A 32 6.89 5.92 1.05
CA LEU A 32 6.47 4.80 1.89
C LEU A 32 7.69 4.31 2.66
N LEU A 33 7.56 4.23 3.98
CA LEU A 33 8.62 3.84 4.90
C LEU A 33 8.16 2.64 5.72
N GLY A 34 9.09 1.78 6.08
CA GLY A 34 8.81 0.60 6.90
C GLY A 34 10.05 -0.27 7.06
N ALA A 35 10.01 -1.15 8.05
CA ALA A 35 11.00 -2.22 8.16
C ALA A 35 10.87 -3.19 6.97
N ASN A 36 11.91 -3.97 6.69
CA ASN A 36 11.83 -5.02 5.67
C ASN A 36 10.69 -6.00 6.00
N GLY A 37 9.77 -6.20 5.05
CA GLY A 37 8.59 -7.05 5.20
C GLY A 37 7.40 -6.44 5.95
N ALA A 38 7.39 -5.11 6.21
CA ALA A 38 6.30 -4.45 6.93
C ALA A 38 4.98 -4.30 6.12
N GLY A 39 5.01 -4.64 4.84
CA GLY A 39 3.88 -4.55 3.93
C GLY A 39 4.25 -5.11 2.57
#